data_AF-A0A066ZYI1-F1
#
_entry.id   AF-A0A066ZYI1-F1
#
_cell.length_a   1.000
_cell.length_b   1.000
_cell.length_c   1.000
_cell.angle_alpha   90.00
_cell.angle_beta   90.00
_cell.angle_gamma   90.00
#
_symmetry.space_group_name_H-M   'P 1'
#
loop_
_entity.id
_entity.type
_entity.pdbx_description
1 polymer ?
#
loop_
_entity_poly.entity_id
_entity_poly.type
_entity_poly.pdbx_seq_one_letter_code
_entity_poly.pdbx_strand_id
1 'polypeptide(L)' 'MAQSTENSYQKNYEKLQEIAQKLSQSDNIDIDELVPMVDEATRAYTLCQSRIEAVESALNKRLDKVDDDSED' A
#
# COMPACT_ATOMS: atom_id res chain seq x y z
N MET A 1 -16.91 -2.55 11.81
CA MET A 1 -15.92 -1.76 12.57
C MET A 1 -14.99 -1.10 11.56
N ALA A 2 -15.01 0.23 11.45
CA ALA A 2 -14.13 0.97 10.55
C ALA A 2 -12.72 0.95 11.16
N GLN A 3 -11.86 0.09 10.62
CA GLN A 3 -10.49 -0.08 11.10
C GLN A 3 -9.75 1.24 10.89
N SER A 4 -9.04 1.67 11.94
CA SER A 4 -8.39 2.98 12.09
C SER A 4 -7.78 3.52 10.80
N THR A 5 -8.19 4.72 10.41
CA THR A 5 -7.85 5.40 9.15
C THR A 5 -6.34 5.53 8.90
N GLU A 6 -5.51 5.40 9.94
CA GLU A 6 -4.05 5.46 9.87
C GLU A 6 -3.40 4.28 9.15
N ASN A 7 -4.01 3.09 9.16
CA ASN A 7 -3.50 1.89 8.47
C ASN A 7 -4.28 1.57 7.18
N SER A 8 -5.06 2.52 6.66
CA SER A 8 -5.81 2.30 5.44
C SER A 8 -4.87 2.28 4.22
N TYR A 9 -5.13 1.37 3.28
CA TYR A 9 -4.42 1.32 2.01
C TYR A 9 -4.45 2.68 1.30
N GLN A 10 -5.62 3.31 1.28
CA GLN A 10 -5.84 4.58 0.59
C GLN A 10 -4.94 5.70 1.12
N LYS A 11 -4.88 5.88 2.45
CA LYS A 11 -4.03 6.92 3.06
C LYS A 11 -2.54 6.71 2.74
N ASN A 12 -2.07 5.46 2.80
CA ASN A 12 -0.67 5.13 2.48
C ASN A 12 -0.38 5.32 0.99
N TYR A 13 -1.33 4.99 0.12
CA TYR A 13 -1.23 5.23 -1.31
C TYR A 13 -1.19 6.72 -1.66
N GLU A 14 -2.05 7.53 -1.04
CA GLU A 14 -2.03 9.00 -1.18
C GLU A 14 -0.67 9.57 -0.75
N LYS A 15 -0.12 9.09 0.37
CA LYS A 15 1.21 9.49 0.85
C LYS A 15 2.33 9.14 -0.15
N LEU A 16 2.29 7.95 -0.73
CA LEU A 16 3.24 7.55 -1.79
C LEU A 16 3.13 8.48 -3.00
N GLN A 17 1.91 8.81 -3.41
CA GLN A 17 1.67 9.70 -4.54
C GLN A 17 2.19 11.11 -4.28
N GLU A 18 1.98 11.66 -3.08
CA GLU A 18 2.50 12.97 -2.67
C GLU A 18 4.03 13.00 -2.71
N ILE A 19 4.69 11.98 -2.16
CA ILE A 19 6.16 11.90 -2.15
C ILE A 19 6.70 11.77 -3.59
N ALA A 20 6.10 10.91 -4.41
CA ALA A 20 6.49 10.75 -5.80
C ALA A 20 6.33 12.05 -6.61
N GLN A 21 5.24 12.79 -6.38
CA GLN A 21 5.03 14.10 -6.99
C GLN A 21 6.13 15.09 -6.57
N LYS A 22 6.41 15.20 -5.26
CA LYS A 22 7.45 16.09 -4.74
C LYS A 22 8.83 15.76 -5.33
N LEU A 23 9.19 14.47 -5.41
CA LEU A 23 10.43 14.00 -6.03
C LEU A 23 10.49 14.33 -7.53
N SER A 24 9.39 14.18 -8.25
CA SER A 24 9.35 14.40 -9.71
C SER A 24 9.38 15.88 -10.12
N GLN A 25 8.90 16.77 -9.25
CA GLN A 25 8.76 18.21 -9.52
C GLN A 25 10.00 19.02 -9.09
N SER A 26 10.91 18.41 -8.36
CA SER A 26 12.03 19.12 -7.74
C SER A 26 13.35 18.71 -8.37
N ASP A 27 13.97 19.61 -9.13
CA ASP A 27 15.26 19.35 -9.78
C ASP A 27 16.44 19.29 -8.80
N ASN A 28 16.31 19.95 -7.64
CA ASN A 28 17.31 19.96 -6.57
C ASN A 28 16.61 19.77 -5.22
N ILE A 29 16.56 18.53 -4.76
CA ILE A 29 16.14 18.18 -3.40
C ILE A 29 17.36 18.16 -2.48
N ASP A 30 17.21 18.76 -1.29
CA ASP A 30 18.20 18.64 -0.23
C ASP A 30 18.32 17.17 0.23
N ILE A 31 19.55 16.67 0.37
CA ILE A 31 19.82 15.31 0.82
C ILE A 31 19.24 15.06 2.22
N ASP A 32 19.21 16.09 3.08
CA ASP A 32 18.65 16.01 4.42
C ASP A 32 17.11 15.89 4.39
N GLU A 33 16.45 16.38 3.34
CA GLU A 33 15.02 16.16 3.10
C GLU A 33 14.74 14.84 2.36
N LEU A 34 15.68 14.36 1.54
CA LEU A 34 15.51 13.16 0.73
C LEU A 34 15.37 11.90 1.59
N VAL A 35 16.27 11.73 2.57
CA VAL A 35 16.30 10.55 3.45
C VAL A 35 14.95 10.33 4.17
N PRO A 36 14.39 11.32 4.91
CA PRO A 36 13.12 11.12 5.60
C PRO A 36 11.95 10.87 4.63
N MET A 37 11.97 11.45 3.43
CA MET A 37 10.97 11.18 2.39
C MET A 37 11.02 9.73 1.91
N VAL A 38 12.21 9.20 1.66
CA VAL A 38 12.39 7.80 1.24
C VAL A 38 11.97 6.82 2.35
N ASP A 39 12.31 7.13 3.61
CA ASP A 39 11.89 6.32 4.76
C ASP A 39 10.37 6.32 4.95
N GLU A 40 9.72 7.47 4.75
CA GLU A 40 8.27 7.56 4.79
C GLU A 40 7.61 6.81 3.63
N ALA A 41 8.14 6.95 2.41
CA ALA A 41 7.66 6.20 1.24
C ALA A 41 7.79 4.69 1.44
N THR A 42 8.93 4.22 1.97
CA THR A 42 9.17 2.79 2.21
C THR A 42 8.18 2.21 3.22
N ARG A 43 7.87 2.96 4.28
CA ARG A 43 6.85 2.59 5.27
C ARG A 43 5.46 2.52 4.66
N ALA A 44 5.05 3.56 3.92
CA ALA A 44 3.76 3.60 3.26
C ALA A 44 3.60 2.45 2.25
N TYR A 45 4.65 2.18 1.46
CA TYR A 45 4.71 1.05 0.52
C TYR A 45 4.51 -0.30 1.21
N THR A 46 5.23 -0.55 2.31
CA THR A 46 5.13 -1.82 3.04
C THR A 46 3.71 -2.05 3.57
N LEU A 47 3.03 -1.00 4.03
CA LEU A 47 1.64 -1.07 4.48
C LEU A 47 0.68 -1.33 3.32
N CYS A 48 0.87 -0.67 2.18
CA CYS A 48 0.12 -0.94 0.95
C CYS A 48 0.28 -2.40 0.51
N GLN A 49 1.51 -2.89 0.46
CA GLN A 49 1.83 -4.27 0.07
C GLN A 49 1.16 -5.28 1.00
N SER A 50 1.31 -5.12 2.32
CA SER A 50 0.69 -6.03 3.30
C SER A 50 -0.83 -6.09 3.14
N ARG A 51 -1.47 -4.97 2.80
CA ARG A 51 -2.91 -4.95 2.56
C ARG A 51 -3.30 -5.66 1.26
N ILE A 52 -2.51 -5.52 0.19
CA ILE A 52 -2.71 -6.25 -1.07
C ILE A 52 -2.60 -7.75 -0.81
N GLU A 53 -1.53 -8.21 -0.17
CA GLU A 53 -1.30 -9.62 0.14
C GLU A 53 -2.44 -10.22 0.98
N ALA A 54 -2.95 -9.48 1.96
CA ALA A 54 -4.10 -9.91 2.76
C ALA A 54 -5.38 -10.05 1.91
N VAL A 55 -5.59 -9.17 0.94
CA VAL A 55 -6.73 -9.22 0.01
C VAL A 55 -6.58 -10.38 -0.96
N GLU A 56 -5.40 -10.57 -1.56
CA GLU A 56 -5.09 -11.69 -2.44
C GLU A 56 -5.32 -13.03 -1.74
N SER A 57 -4.80 -13.20 -0.52
CA SER A 57 -5.02 -14.41 0.27
C SER A 57 -6.50 -14.66 0.57
N ALA A 58 -7.27 -13.61 0.87
CA ALA A 58 -8.70 -13.72 1.13
C ALA A 58 -9.48 -14.07 -0.15
N LEU A 59 -9.08 -13.54 -1.30
CA LEU A 59 -9.70 -13.85 -2.59
C LEU A 59 -9.41 -15.28 -3.02
N ASN A 60 -8.15 -15.72 -2.96
CA ASN A 60 -7.77 -17.09 -3.31
C ASN A 60 -8.55 -18.11 -2.47
N LYS A 61 -8.61 -17.93 -1.15
CA LYS A 61 -9.42 -18.80 -0.26
C LYS A 61 -10.91 -18.86 -0.62
N ARG A 62 -11.46 -17.76 -1.15
CA ARG A 62 -12.86 -17.72 -1.57
C ARG A 62 -13.07 -18.37 -2.94
N LEU A 63 -12.11 -18.22 -3.85
CA LEU A 63 -12.16 -18.82 -5.18
C LEU A 63 -11.94 -20.33 -5.11
N ASP A 64 -10.94 -20.79 -4.37
CA ASP A 64 -10.69 -22.23 -4.14
C ASP A 64 -11.91 -22.93 -3.55
N LYS A 65 -12.66 -22.25 -2.68
CA LYS A 65 -13.91 -22.77 -2.10
C LYS A 65 -15.06 -22.84 -3.10
N VAL A 66 -15.12 -21.90 -4.06
CA VAL A 66 -16.17 -21.91 -5.10
C VAL A 66 -15.96 -23.05 -6.09
N ASP A 67 -14.70 -23.41 -6.37
CA ASP A 67 -14.38 -24.52 -7.26
C ASP A 67 -14.73 -25.87 -6.60
N ASP A 68 -14.49 -26.05 -5.30
CA ASP A 68 -14.83 -27.26 -4.53
C ASP A 68 -16.35 -27.47 -4.39
N ASP A 69 -17.13 -26.39 -4.24
CA ASP A 69 -18.60 -26.44 -4.14
C ASP A 69 -19.32 -26.68 -5.50
N SER A 70 -18.58 -26.85 -6.60
CA SER A 70 -19.12 -27.00 -7.97
C SER A 70 -19.04 -28.40 -8.57
N GLU A 71 -18.56 -29.39 -7.80
CA GLU A 71 -18.41 -30.79 -8.23
C GLU A 71 -19.50 -31.77 -7.69
N ASP A 72 -20.59 -31.29 -7.09
CA ASP A 72 -21.78 -32.10 -6.72
C ASP A 72 -22.98 -31.92 -7.68
#